data_AF-A0AA86NKN4-F1
#
_entry.id   AF-A0AA86NKN4-F1
#
_cell.length_a   1.000
_cell.length_b   1.000
_cell.length_c   1.000
_cell.angle_alpha   90.00
_cell.angle_beta   90.00
_cell.angle_gamma   90.00
#
_symmetry.space_group_name_H-M   'P 1'
#
loop_
_entity.id
_entity.type
_entity.pdbx_description
1 polymer ?
#
loop_
_entity_poly.entity_id
_entity_poly.type
_entity_poly.pdbx_seq_one_letter_code
_entity_poly.pdbx_strand_id
1 'polypeptide(L)'
;MYFSQLFAQDIFAIYLPEFPILAIYEWFLESWWCGTTFIQCPAVHVQRQYTQCLQTQSDAPLPFFCKMHLKNTVSVHIPAEVTLTVNKQEITVKGPRGELKRNFDMVPLDLLKTADALQITVWFPRGKLNAMPRTIASHITNMITGVTKGFYFVMKAAHAHFPMEFVVKTGLVEVRNYIGQKEVHTTEILPGVTVTADKEKKNEIKVTGNDIEAVSYTCAKIHQSCRIHNKDIRKFLDGVYVAERGTL
;
A
#
# COMPACT_ATOMS: atom_id res chain seq x y z
N MET A 1 -40.68 46.77 44.55
CA MET A 1 -39.52 47.69 44.43
C MET A 1 -38.51 47.00 43.50
N TYR A 2 -38.67 47.15 42.18
CA TYR A 2 -37.78 47.89 41.24
C TYR A 2 -36.32 47.34 41.24
N PHE A 3 -35.61 47.05 40.14
CA PHE A 3 -35.87 46.98 38.68
C PHE A 3 -34.57 46.41 38.03
N SER A 4 -34.69 45.56 37.00
CA SER A 4 -33.81 45.23 35.85
C SER A 4 -32.27 45.50 35.76
N GLN A 5 -31.54 44.48 35.27
CA GLN A 5 -30.61 44.39 34.10
C GLN A 5 -29.55 45.49 33.72
N LEU A 6 -28.32 44.98 33.44
CA LEU A 6 -27.37 45.22 32.31
C LEU A 6 -26.45 46.48 32.21
N PHE A 7 -25.33 46.27 31.49
CA PHE A 7 -24.29 47.17 30.91
C PHE A 7 -23.10 47.56 31.82
N ALA A 8 -21.83 47.18 31.55
CA ALA A 8 -20.88 47.45 30.44
C ALA A 8 -20.09 48.76 30.62
N GLN A 9 -18.76 48.67 30.40
CA GLN A 9 -17.74 49.76 30.37
C GLN A 9 -17.39 50.29 31.78
N ASP A 10 -16.14 50.44 32.24
CA ASP A 10 -14.96 51.12 31.71
C ASP A 10 -13.69 50.62 32.43
N ILE A 11 -12.58 50.35 31.72
CA ILE A 11 -11.21 50.77 32.12
C ILE A 11 -10.41 50.97 30.82
N PHE A 12 -10.39 52.21 30.33
CA PHE A 12 -9.51 52.71 29.28
C PHE A 12 -8.47 53.63 29.95
N ALA A 13 -7.28 53.69 29.35
CA ALA A 13 -6.14 54.58 29.66
C ALA A 13 -5.17 54.12 30.76
N ILE A 14 -3.95 53.74 30.35
CA ILE A 14 -2.70 54.45 30.64
C ILE A 14 -1.64 54.06 29.57
N TYR A 15 -1.31 55.03 28.74
CA TYR A 15 -0.08 55.34 27.99
C TYR A 15 1.10 54.33 27.90
N LEU A 16 1.51 54.02 26.66
CA LEU A 16 2.86 53.56 26.28
C LEU A 16 3.36 54.43 25.11
N PRO A 17 4.52 55.10 25.23
CA PRO A 17 5.16 55.79 24.11
C PRO A 17 6.32 54.98 23.48
N GLU A 18 6.36 55.04 22.14
CA GLU A 18 7.54 55.18 21.24
C GLU A 18 8.51 54.00 20.97
N PHE A 19 8.42 53.48 19.73
CA PHE A 19 9.55 52.99 18.88
C PHE A 19 10.50 54.18 18.56
N PRO A 20 11.81 54.06 18.20
CA PRO A 20 12.36 53.12 17.19
C PRO A 20 13.90 52.77 17.28
N ILE A 21 14.42 52.10 16.23
CA ILE A 21 15.79 52.14 15.63
C ILE A 21 16.71 50.90 15.77
N LEU A 22 17.24 50.55 14.59
CA LEU A 22 18.19 49.53 14.17
C LEU A 22 19.63 49.68 14.73
N ALA A 23 20.27 48.52 14.82
CA ALA A 23 21.69 48.23 14.58
C ALA A 23 22.72 48.49 15.70
N ILE A 24 23.78 47.67 15.58
CA ILE A 24 25.16 47.83 16.07
C ILE A 24 25.45 47.31 17.50
N TYR A 25 25.86 46.04 17.66
CA TYR A 25 27.28 45.65 17.86
C TYR A 25 27.42 44.16 18.19
N GLU A 26 28.32 43.51 17.47
CA GLU A 26 28.90 42.18 17.71
C GLU A 26 29.79 42.15 18.97
N TRP A 27 29.96 40.93 19.50
CA TRP A 27 31.19 40.41 20.09
C TRP A 27 31.76 41.07 21.36
N PHE A 28 31.64 40.37 22.50
CA PHE A 28 32.82 40.04 23.32
C PHE A 28 32.57 38.89 24.31
N LEU A 29 33.16 37.74 23.99
CA LEU A 29 33.83 36.76 24.86
C LEU A 29 33.17 36.29 26.18
N GLU A 30 32.72 35.03 26.12
CA GLU A 30 33.26 33.89 26.89
C GLU A 30 33.73 34.10 28.34
N SER A 31 33.02 33.34 29.20
CA SER A 31 33.58 32.45 30.23
C SER A 31 34.00 33.08 31.57
N TRP A 32 33.35 32.64 32.65
CA TRP A 32 33.90 31.71 33.66
C TRP A 32 32.94 31.61 34.86
N TRP A 33 32.42 30.39 35.05
CA TRP A 33 32.22 29.66 36.30
C TRP A 33 31.83 30.39 37.61
N CYS A 34 30.67 29.99 38.17
CA CYS A 34 30.58 29.04 39.30
C CYS A 34 29.45 29.44 40.26
N GLY A 35 28.61 28.48 40.69
CA GLY A 35 27.78 28.64 41.89
C GLY A 35 26.37 28.09 41.82
N THR A 36 26.25 26.76 41.87
CA THR A 36 25.23 26.02 42.66
C THR A 36 23.87 26.68 42.93
N THR A 37 22.82 26.19 42.29
CA THR A 37 21.68 25.54 42.99
C THR A 37 20.80 24.80 41.97
N PHE A 38 20.70 23.49 42.19
CA PHE A 38 19.84 22.57 41.47
C PHE A 38 18.40 22.82 41.92
N ILE A 39 17.57 23.47 41.09
CA ILE A 39 16.11 23.41 41.23
C ILE A 39 15.54 23.04 39.86
N GLN A 40 15.06 21.80 39.79
CA GLN A 40 14.36 21.20 38.66
C GLN A 40 13.05 21.94 38.37
N CYS A 41 12.86 22.34 37.12
CA CYS A 41 11.53 22.61 36.54
C CYS A 41 11.52 22.14 35.07
N PRO A 42 11.08 20.89 34.78
CA PRO A 42 11.06 20.37 33.42
C PRO A 42 9.67 20.57 32.82
N ALA A 43 9.42 21.70 32.16
CA ALA A 43 8.21 21.83 31.34
C ALA A 43 8.29 22.86 30.19
N VAL A 44 9.18 23.85 30.23
CA VAL A 44 9.10 24.99 29.28
C VAL A 44 10.17 24.95 28.18
N HIS A 45 11.15 24.06 28.26
CA HIS A 45 12.24 24.01 27.27
C HIS A 45 11.94 23.14 26.03
N VAL A 46 10.89 22.31 26.06
CA VAL A 46 10.57 21.39 24.95
C VAL A 46 9.71 22.04 23.87
N GLN A 47 8.98 23.12 24.15
CA GLN A 47 8.06 23.71 23.16
C GLN A 47 8.68 24.79 22.26
N ARG A 48 9.86 25.34 22.58
CA ARG A 48 10.52 26.36 21.72
C ARG A 48 11.44 25.77 20.65
N GLN A 49 11.80 24.50 20.72
CA GLN A 49 12.65 23.86 19.71
C GLN A 49 11.85 23.30 18.52
N TYR A 50 10.55 23.06 18.66
CA TYR A 50 9.75 22.46 17.57
C TYR A 50 9.21 23.48 16.54
N THR A 51 9.21 24.78 16.85
CA THR A 51 8.68 25.82 15.94
C THR A 51 9.71 26.50 15.06
N GLN A 52 11.02 26.32 15.31
CA GLN A 52 12.08 26.90 14.45
C GLN A 52 12.65 25.95 13.39
N CYS A 53 12.44 24.63 13.49
CA CYS A 53 13.00 23.67 12.54
C CYS A 53 12.18 23.44 11.27
N LEU A 54 10.96 23.98 11.16
CA LEU A 54 10.08 23.72 10.01
C LEU A 54 10.35 24.60 8.78
N GLN A 55 11.26 25.57 8.85
CA GLN A 55 11.49 26.55 7.76
C GLN A 55 12.86 26.49 7.07
N THR A 56 13.76 25.58 7.46
CA THR A 56 15.06 25.44 6.76
C THR A 56 15.30 23.99 6.32
N GLN A 57 14.73 23.63 5.18
CA GLN A 57 15.30 22.57 4.35
C GLN A 57 16.53 23.15 3.64
N SER A 58 17.67 23.18 4.34
CA SER A 58 18.97 23.39 3.71
C SER A 58 19.68 22.05 3.62
N ASP A 59 19.92 21.63 2.39
CA ASP A 59 20.63 20.42 2.01
C ASP A 59 22.04 20.38 2.62
N ALA A 60 22.18 19.68 3.75
CA ALA A 60 23.46 19.21 4.27
C ALA A 60 23.37 17.70 4.51
N PRO A 61 24.34 16.89 4.03
CA PRO A 61 24.31 15.46 4.24
C PRO A 61 24.60 15.16 5.71
N LEU A 62 23.54 14.78 6.45
CA LEU A 62 23.65 14.26 7.80
C LEU A 62 24.63 13.07 7.84
N PRO A 63 25.39 12.90 8.94
CA PRO A 63 26.31 11.78 9.09
C PRO A 63 25.59 10.44 8.90
N PHE A 64 26.26 9.51 8.21
CA PHE A 64 25.72 8.28 7.62
C PHE A 64 24.98 7.31 8.57
N PHE A 65 24.94 7.58 9.87
CA PHE A 65 24.43 6.66 10.89
C PHE A 65 23.00 6.93 11.40
N CYS A 66 22.35 8.03 10.99
CA CYS A 66 20.96 8.27 11.39
C CYS A 66 20.21 9.10 10.34
N LYS A 67 20.04 8.55 9.14
CA LYS A 67 19.11 9.14 8.17
C LYS A 67 17.69 8.73 8.57
N MET A 68 17.13 9.39 9.58
CA MET A 68 15.72 9.22 9.93
C MET A 68 14.85 9.86 8.85
N HIS A 69 14.14 9.04 8.09
CA HIS A 69 13.09 9.51 7.21
C HIS A 69 11.90 9.96 8.08
N LEU A 70 11.63 11.27 8.08
CA LEU A 70 10.48 11.84 8.79
C LEU A 70 9.16 11.48 8.11
N LYS A 71 9.16 11.45 6.78
CA LYS A 71 8.04 11.05 5.94
C LYS A 71 8.53 10.25 4.75
N ASN A 72 7.80 9.21 4.38
CA ASN A 72 7.94 8.57 3.09
C ASN A 72 6.61 8.70 2.34
N THR A 73 6.66 9.30 1.15
CA THR A 73 5.50 9.58 0.32
C THR A 73 5.72 8.94 -1.05
N VAL A 74 4.72 8.20 -1.51
CA VAL A 74 4.69 7.58 -2.84
C VAL A 74 3.43 8.06 -3.56
N SER A 75 3.58 8.52 -4.80
CA SER A 75 2.47 8.92 -5.66
C SER A 75 2.14 7.83 -6.68
N VAL A 76 0.85 7.62 -6.90
CA VAL A 76 0.31 6.72 -7.94
C VAL A 76 -0.51 7.54 -8.91
N HIS A 77 -0.21 7.44 -10.21
CA HIS A 77 -0.96 8.15 -11.25
C HIS A 77 -2.32 7.50 -11.51
N ILE A 78 -3.36 8.32 -11.65
CA ILE A 78 -4.74 7.88 -11.90
C ILE A 78 -5.08 8.18 -13.36
N PRO A 79 -5.38 7.16 -14.20
CA PRO A 79 -5.85 7.41 -15.56
C PRO A 79 -7.28 7.98 -15.54
N ALA A 80 -7.62 8.82 -16.52
CA ALA A 80 -8.90 9.54 -16.58
C ALA A 80 -10.14 8.63 -16.63
N GLU A 81 -10.00 7.39 -17.12
CA GLU A 81 -11.09 6.42 -17.24
C GLU A 81 -11.48 5.75 -15.90
N VAL A 82 -10.69 5.96 -14.84
CA VAL A 82 -10.84 5.25 -13.57
C VAL A 82 -11.18 6.21 -12.45
N THR A 83 -12.23 5.89 -11.71
CA THR A 83 -12.62 6.65 -10.52
C THR A 83 -12.15 5.93 -9.25
N LEU A 84 -11.30 6.62 -8.49
CA LEU A 84 -10.84 6.16 -7.18
C LEU A 84 -11.63 6.83 -6.06
N THR A 85 -12.16 6.03 -5.15
CA THR A 85 -12.81 6.50 -3.92
C THR A 85 -12.04 5.96 -2.72
N VAL A 86 -11.75 6.83 -1.76
CA VAL A 86 -10.94 6.52 -0.58
C VAL A 86 -11.77 6.85 0.65
N ASN A 87 -12.13 5.81 1.41
CA ASN A 87 -12.87 5.92 2.66
C ASN A 87 -11.96 5.45 3.80
N LYS A 88 -11.36 6.39 4.55
CA LYS A 88 -10.30 6.09 5.52
C LYS A 88 -9.13 5.35 4.87
N GLN A 89 -9.03 4.04 5.07
CA GLN A 89 -7.99 3.16 4.53
C GLN A 89 -8.56 2.06 3.61
N GLU A 90 -9.86 2.14 3.29
CA GLU A 90 -10.50 1.34 2.24
C GLU A 90 -10.46 2.08 0.91
N ILE A 91 -9.97 1.41 -0.12
CA ILE A 91 -9.83 1.93 -1.47
C ILE A 91 -10.80 1.16 -2.37
N THR A 92 -11.69 1.91 -3.02
CA THR A 92 -12.60 1.38 -4.03
C THR A 92 -12.25 1.98 -5.39
N VAL A 93 -11.93 1.11 -6.33
CA VAL A 93 -11.55 1.44 -7.72
C VAL A 93 -12.70 1.02 -8.63
N LYS A 94 -13.22 1.98 -9.40
CA LYS A 94 -14.27 1.73 -10.40
C LYS A 94 -13.80 2.12 -11.79
N GLY A 95 -14.20 1.34 -12.77
CA GLY A 95 -13.92 1.62 -14.17
C GLY A 95 -14.71 0.66 -15.07
N PRO A 96 -14.29 0.50 -16.34
CA PRO A 96 -15.17 -0.05 -17.37
C PRO A 96 -15.53 -1.52 -17.16
N ARG A 97 -14.61 -2.34 -16.64
CA ARG A 97 -14.83 -3.79 -16.47
C ARG A 97 -15.47 -4.18 -15.15
N GLY A 98 -15.54 -3.27 -14.18
CA GLY A 98 -16.12 -3.55 -12.86
C GLY A 98 -15.60 -2.68 -11.74
N GLU A 99 -15.90 -3.10 -10.51
CA GLU A 99 -15.43 -2.47 -9.27
C GLU A 99 -14.57 -3.42 -8.45
N LEU A 100 -13.50 -2.90 -7.85
CA LEU A 100 -12.63 -3.62 -6.92
C LEU A 100 -12.53 -2.83 -5.61
N LYS A 101 -12.59 -3.55 -4.48
CA LYS A 101 -12.51 -2.98 -3.13
C LYS A 101 -11.40 -3.65 -2.36
N ARG A 102 -10.59 -2.86 -1.66
CA ARG A 102 -9.50 -3.38 -0.82
C ARG A 102 -9.28 -2.52 0.42
N ASN A 103 -9.11 -3.18 1.56
CA ASN A 103 -8.90 -2.55 2.86
C ASN A 103 -7.43 -2.65 3.26
N PHE A 104 -6.87 -1.56 3.77
CA PHE A 104 -5.47 -1.47 4.20
C PHE A 104 -5.31 -1.14 5.70
N ASP A 105 -6.30 -1.50 6.52
CA ASP A 105 -6.38 -1.14 7.95
C ASP A 105 -5.20 -1.63 8.82
N MET A 106 -4.43 -2.60 8.33
CA MET A 106 -3.27 -3.15 9.05
C MET A 106 -2.14 -2.12 9.24
N VAL A 107 -2.04 -1.09 8.38
CA VAL A 107 -0.89 -0.19 8.32
C VAL A 107 -1.31 1.24 8.65
N PRO A 108 -0.57 1.96 9.53
CA PRO A 108 -0.81 3.38 9.78
C PRO A 108 -0.38 4.19 8.55
N LEU A 109 -1.35 4.49 7.69
CA LEU A 109 -1.16 5.18 6.42
C LEU A 109 -2.11 6.36 6.29
N ASP A 110 -1.63 7.41 5.62
CA ASP A 110 -2.41 8.57 5.20
C ASP A 110 -2.57 8.54 3.68
N LEU A 111 -3.82 8.49 3.21
CA LEU A 111 -4.17 8.55 1.79
C LEU A 111 -4.74 9.93 1.47
N LEU A 112 -4.05 10.65 0.59
CA LEU A 112 -4.53 11.92 0.07
C LEU A 112 -4.82 11.76 -1.41
N LYS A 113 -6.08 11.93 -1.79
CA LYS A 113 -6.50 11.94 -3.19
C LYS A 113 -6.31 13.34 -3.77
N THR A 114 -5.38 13.47 -4.71
CA THR A 114 -5.24 14.63 -5.60
C THR A 114 -5.98 14.34 -6.91
N ALA A 115 -6.23 15.37 -7.74
CA ALA A 115 -6.95 15.21 -9.01
C ALA A 115 -6.32 14.16 -9.95
N ASP A 116 -4.99 14.17 -10.10
CA ASP A 116 -4.27 13.33 -11.08
C ASP A 116 -3.50 12.16 -10.45
N ALA A 117 -3.37 12.17 -9.12
CA ALA A 117 -2.56 11.21 -8.39
C ALA A 117 -3.11 10.91 -7.00
N LEU A 118 -2.92 9.68 -6.55
CA LEU A 118 -3.12 9.28 -5.16
C LEU A 118 -1.77 9.34 -4.44
N GLN A 119 -1.69 10.14 -3.37
CA GLN A 119 -0.52 10.21 -2.52
C GLN A 119 -0.71 9.31 -1.30
N ILE A 120 0.24 8.40 -1.10
CA ILE A 120 0.30 7.48 0.04
C ILE A 120 1.46 7.95 0.90
N THR A 121 1.17 8.39 2.12
CA THR A 121 2.18 8.88 3.05
C THR A 121 2.20 8.03 4.31
N VAL A 122 3.41 7.73 4.78
CA VAL A 122 3.67 7.11 6.08
C VAL A 122 4.61 8.04 6.86
N TRP A 123 4.21 8.38 8.08
CA TRP A 123 4.99 9.21 8.99
C TRP A 123 5.94 8.36 9.83
N PHE A 124 7.15 8.89 10.05
CA PHE A 124 8.21 8.27 10.83
C PHE A 124 8.45 6.78 10.49
N PRO A 125 8.61 6.42 9.20
CA PRO A 125 8.80 5.03 8.82
C PRO A 125 10.09 4.44 9.43
N ARG A 126 9.93 3.35 10.18
CA ARG A 126 11.04 2.53 10.69
C ARG A 126 10.97 1.12 10.11
N GLY A 127 12.12 0.59 9.68
CA GLY A 127 12.24 -0.79 9.17
C GLY A 127 11.17 -1.13 8.12
N LYS A 128 10.26 -2.04 8.48
CA LYS A 128 9.19 -2.56 7.60
C LYS A 128 8.24 -1.46 7.10
N LEU A 129 7.93 -0.46 7.93
CA LEU A 129 7.01 0.61 7.57
C LEU A 129 7.52 1.46 6.39
N ASN A 130 8.85 1.50 6.18
CA ASN A 130 9.43 2.23 5.05
C ASN A 130 9.15 1.57 3.69
N ALA A 131 8.94 0.24 3.67
CA ALA A 131 8.66 -0.50 2.44
C ALA A 131 7.16 -0.53 2.09
N MET A 132 6.28 -0.41 3.10
CA MET A 132 4.83 -0.50 2.93
C MET A 132 4.21 0.46 1.90
N PRO A 133 4.55 1.77 1.83
CA PRO A 133 3.87 2.66 0.89
C PRO A 133 4.08 2.24 -0.57
N ARG A 134 5.23 1.63 -0.87
CA ARG A 134 5.52 1.11 -2.22
C ARG A 134 4.73 -0.16 -2.53
N THR A 135 4.56 -1.05 -1.56
CA THR A 135 3.72 -2.25 -1.72
C THR A 135 2.26 -1.86 -1.97
N ILE A 136 1.72 -0.92 -1.19
CA ILE A 136 0.35 -0.44 -1.35
C ILE A 136 0.19 0.25 -2.70
N ALA A 137 1.15 1.08 -3.11
CA ALA A 137 1.16 1.69 -4.44
C ALA A 137 1.07 0.63 -5.55
N SER A 138 1.83 -0.47 -5.43
CA SER A 138 1.76 -1.58 -6.40
C SER A 138 0.40 -2.29 -6.43
N HIS A 139 -0.23 -2.52 -5.27
CA HIS A 139 -1.59 -3.08 -5.23
C HIS A 139 -2.59 -2.16 -5.94
N ILE A 140 -2.50 -0.85 -5.73
CA ILE A 140 -3.40 0.12 -6.38
C ILE A 140 -3.16 0.17 -7.89
N THR A 141 -1.90 0.17 -8.34
CA THR A 141 -1.60 0.10 -9.79
C THR A 141 -2.13 -1.19 -10.42
N ASN A 142 -2.11 -2.30 -9.68
CA ASN A 142 -2.67 -3.56 -10.15
C ASN A 142 -4.21 -3.51 -10.22
N MET A 143 -4.87 -2.88 -9.24
CA MET A 143 -6.32 -2.68 -9.30
C MET A 143 -6.73 -1.80 -10.49
N ILE A 144 -5.99 -0.71 -10.75
CA ILE A 144 -6.24 0.17 -11.90
C ILE A 144 -6.08 -0.58 -13.23
N THR A 145 -4.99 -1.34 -13.38
CA THR A 145 -4.75 -2.13 -14.61
C THR A 145 -5.77 -3.28 -14.77
N GLY A 146 -6.21 -3.88 -13.67
CA GLY A 146 -7.24 -4.91 -13.66
C GLY A 146 -8.63 -4.44 -14.08
N VAL A 147 -9.02 -3.24 -13.65
CA VAL A 147 -10.33 -2.66 -13.98
C VAL A 147 -10.38 -2.07 -15.41
N THR A 148 -9.23 -1.64 -15.95
CA THR A 148 -9.11 -1.12 -17.32
C THR A 148 -8.93 -2.24 -18.34
N LYS A 149 -7.85 -3.00 -18.22
CA LYS A 149 -7.47 -4.04 -19.18
C LYS A 149 -7.94 -5.42 -18.75
N GLY A 150 -7.81 -5.77 -17.47
CA GLY A 150 -8.04 -7.12 -16.95
C GLY A 150 -6.83 -8.04 -17.17
N PHE A 151 -6.80 -9.16 -16.44
CA PHE A 151 -5.66 -10.08 -16.42
C PHE A 151 -6.01 -11.44 -17.02
N TYR A 152 -5.03 -12.07 -17.65
CA TYR A 152 -5.11 -13.47 -18.07
C TYR A 152 -3.82 -14.24 -17.75
N PHE A 153 -4.01 -15.50 -17.38
CA PHE A 153 -2.96 -16.44 -17.09
C PHE A 153 -3.22 -17.70 -17.93
N VAL A 154 -2.20 -18.14 -18.67
CA VAL A 154 -2.27 -19.40 -19.42
C VAL A 154 -1.54 -20.46 -18.60
N MET A 155 -2.28 -21.48 -18.16
CA MET A 155 -1.74 -22.65 -17.49
C MET A 155 -1.61 -23.81 -18.47
N LYS A 156 -0.53 -24.58 -18.35
CA LYS A 156 -0.27 -25.78 -19.17
C LYS A 156 -0.03 -27.00 -18.30
N ALA A 157 -0.64 -28.12 -18.68
CA ALA A 157 -0.36 -29.44 -18.10
C ALA A 157 0.86 -30.07 -18.79
N ALA A 158 1.96 -30.18 -18.05
CA ALA A 158 3.15 -30.92 -18.47
C ALA A 158 3.03 -32.38 -18.02
N HIS A 159 3.10 -33.31 -18.96
CA HIS A 159 3.06 -34.75 -18.68
C HIS A 159 4.06 -35.51 -19.55
N ALA A 160 4.71 -36.53 -19.00
CA ALA A 160 5.61 -37.41 -19.76
C ALA A 160 4.89 -38.62 -20.37
N HIS A 161 4.03 -39.29 -19.60
CA HIS A 161 3.45 -40.58 -19.99
C HIS A 161 1.92 -40.59 -19.93
N PHE A 162 1.33 -40.15 -18.81
CA PHE A 162 -0.12 -40.14 -18.64
C PHE A 162 -0.70 -38.80 -19.09
N PRO A 163 -1.56 -38.75 -20.12
CA PRO A 163 -2.19 -37.51 -20.53
C PRO A 163 -3.13 -37.01 -19.44
N MET A 164 -2.94 -35.76 -19.02
CA MET A 164 -3.80 -35.08 -18.05
C MET A 164 -4.93 -34.35 -18.76
N GLU A 165 -6.09 -34.32 -18.11
CA GLU A 165 -7.25 -33.60 -18.63
C GLU A 165 -7.75 -32.56 -17.63
N PHE A 166 -8.14 -31.41 -18.16
CA PHE A 166 -8.80 -30.36 -17.41
C PHE A 166 -10.29 -30.36 -17.69
N VAL A 167 -11.08 -30.49 -16.64
CA VAL A 167 -12.53 -30.37 -16.73
C VAL A 167 -12.97 -29.18 -15.90
N VAL A 168 -13.49 -28.15 -16.57
CA VAL A 168 -14.05 -26.98 -15.90
C VAL A 168 -15.52 -27.26 -15.63
N LYS A 169 -15.89 -27.25 -14.34
CA LYS A 169 -17.27 -27.25 -13.86
C LYS A 169 -17.62 -25.86 -13.32
N THR A 170 -18.90 -25.62 -13.05
CA THR A 170 -19.36 -24.34 -12.50
C THR A 170 -18.69 -24.06 -11.14
N GLY A 171 -17.75 -23.12 -11.10
CA GLY A 171 -17.01 -22.72 -9.89
C GLY A 171 -15.90 -23.68 -9.43
N LEU A 172 -15.65 -24.78 -10.15
CA LEU A 172 -14.66 -25.80 -9.79
C LEU A 172 -13.83 -26.20 -11.02
N VAL A 173 -12.52 -26.35 -10.82
CA VAL A 173 -11.61 -26.93 -11.82
C VAL A 173 -11.22 -28.32 -11.35
N GLU A 174 -11.43 -29.32 -12.20
CA GLU A 174 -11.01 -30.69 -11.96
C GLU A 174 -9.81 -31.04 -12.84
N VAL A 175 -8.77 -31.60 -12.23
CA VAL A 175 -7.64 -32.20 -12.93
C VAL A 175 -7.76 -33.71 -12.82
N ARG A 176 -7.83 -34.38 -13.97
CA ARG A 176 -7.99 -35.83 -14.06
C ARG A 176 -6.71 -36.50 -14.52
N ASN A 177 -6.52 -37.75 -14.09
CA ASN A 177 -5.46 -38.64 -14.53
C ASN A 177 -4.03 -38.15 -14.20
N TYR A 178 -3.85 -37.49 -13.06
CA TYR A 178 -2.55 -37.02 -12.60
C TYR A 178 -1.64 -38.21 -12.23
N ILE A 179 -0.53 -38.42 -12.96
CA ILE A 179 0.42 -39.54 -12.77
C ILE A 179 -0.28 -40.92 -12.83
N GLY A 180 -1.44 -41.01 -13.49
CA GLY A 180 -2.24 -42.24 -13.53
C GLY A 180 -3.03 -42.53 -12.25
N GLN A 181 -3.18 -41.54 -11.36
CA GLN A 181 -4.12 -41.63 -10.24
C GLN A 181 -5.56 -41.65 -10.76
N LYS A 182 -6.38 -42.54 -10.19
CA LYS A 182 -7.84 -42.60 -10.46
C LYS A 182 -8.61 -41.50 -9.71
N GLU A 183 -8.01 -40.88 -8.71
CA GLU A 183 -8.58 -39.79 -7.95
C GLU A 183 -8.62 -38.50 -8.78
N VAL A 184 -9.67 -37.71 -8.61
CA VAL A 184 -9.86 -36.44 -9.30
C VAL A 184 -9.48 -35.32 -8.34
N HIS A 185 -8.49 -34.52 -8.73
CA HIS A 185 -8.08 -33.35 -7.96
C HIS A 185 -9.02 -32.19 -8.28
N THR A 186 -9.74 -31.69 -7.28
CA THR A 186 -10.68 -30.59 -7.45
C THR A 186 -10.14 -29.32 -6.81
N THR A 187 -10.33 -28.17 -7.46
CA THR A 187 -9.91 -26.86 -6.96
C THR A 187 -11.03 -25.85 -7.15
N GLU A 188 -11.28 -25.07 -6.10
CA GLU A 188 -12.27 -23.99 -6.10
C GLU A 188 -11.76 -22.75 -6.84
N ILE A 189 -12.63 -22.18 -7.67
CA ILE A 189 -12.40 -20.90 -8.35
C ILE A 189 -12.86 -19.78 -7.43
N LEU A 190 -12.01 -18.77 -7.25
CA LEU A 190 -12.36 -17.58 -6.49
C LEU A 190 -13.44 -16.73 -7.20
N PRO A 191 -14.25 -15.97 -6.45
CA PRO A 191 -15.27 -15.12 -7.05
C PRO A 191 -14.63 -14.06 -7.97
N GLY A 192 -15.28 -13.78 -9.10
CA GLY A 192 -14.80 -12.80 -10.09
C GLY A 192 -13.69 -13.29 -11.01
N VAL A 193 -13.32 -14.57 -10.94
CA VAL A 193 -12.38 -15.24 -11.85
C VAL A 193 -13.14 -16.24 -12.71
N THR A 194 -12.87 -16.22 -14.02
CA THR A 194 -13.43 -17.15 -14.98
C THR A 194 -12.33 -18.05 -15.54
N VAL A 195 -12.60 -19.35 -15.61
CA VAL A 195 -11.67 -20.34 -16.13
C VAL A 195 -12.26 -20.93 -17.41
N THR A 196 -11.51 -20.86 -18.50
CA THR A 196 -11.90 -21.39 -19.81
C THR A 196 -10.87 -22.41 -20.28
N ALA A 197 -11.32 -23.63 -20.57
CA ALA A 197 -10.51 -24.64 -21.23
C ALA A 197 -10.52 -24.40 -22.74
N ASP A 198 -9.35 -24.34 -23.37
CA ASP A 198 -9.25 -24.16 -24.82
C ASP A 198 -9.59 -25.48 -25.53
N LYS A 199 -10.56 -25.45 -26.46
CA LYS A 199 -10.98 -26.65 -27.20
C LYS A 199 -9.91 -27.15 -28.18
N GLU A 200 -9.09 -26.24 -28.69
CA GLU A 200 -8.03 -26.55 -29.65
C GLU A 200 -6.82 -27.19 -28.99
N LYS A 201 -6.54 -26.85 -27.73
CA LYS A 201 -5.40 -27.34 -26.97
C LYS A 201 -5.87 -27.93 -25.64
N LYS A 202 -6.07 -29.24 -25.64
CA LYS A 202 -6.57 -30.00 -24.48
C LYS A 202 -5.70 -29.86 -23.20
N ASN A 203 -4.45 -29.46 -23.35
CA ASN A 203 -3.48 -29.34 -22.26
C ASN A 203 -3.37 -27.92 -21.69
N GLU A 204 -4.12 -26.95 -22.20
CA GLU A 204 -4.03 -25.54 -21.80
C GLU A 204 -5.36 -25.06 -21.18
N ILE A 205 -5.26 -24.29 -20.09
CA ILE A 205 -6.37 -23.54 -19.50
C ILE A 205 -6.02 -22.06 -19.50
N LYS A 206 -7.00 -21.22 -19.82
CA LYS A 206 -6.93 -19.77 -19.60
C LYS A 206 -7.74 -19.40 -18.36
N VAL A 207 -7.09 -18.73 -17.42
CA VAL A 207 -7.72 -18.13 -16.24
C VAL A 207 -7.76 -16.64 -16.46
N THR A 208 -8.95 -16.05 -16.47
CA THR A 208 -9.18 -14.63 -16.70
C THR A 208 -9.88 -14.00 -15.50
N GLY A 209 -9.56 -12.74 -15.20
CA GLY A 209 -10.20 -12.04 -14.09
C GLY A 209 -9.80 -10.57 -14.02
N ASN A 210 -10.53 -9.82 -13.20
CA ASN A 210 -10.26 -8.40 -13.00
C ASN A 210 -9.19 -8.17 -11.91
N ASP A 211 -9.14 -9.03 -10.89
CA ASP A 211 -8.14 -8.95 -9.83
C ASP A 211 -6.97 -9.92 -10.06
N ILE A 212 -5.74 -9.40 -10.02
CA ILE A 212 -4.52 -10.19 -10.19
C ILE A 212 -4.30 -11.17 -9.02
N GLU A 213 -4.69 -10.79 -7.80
CA GLU A 213 -4.49 -11.63 -6.62
C GLU A 213 -5.40 -12.85 -6.69
N ALA A 214 -6.70 -12.65 -6.98
CA ALA A 214 -7.65 -13.74 -7.14
C ALA A 214 -7.28 -14.70 -8.29
N VAL A 215 -6.86 -14.16 -9.45
CA VAL A 215 -6.41 -14.96 -10.59
C VAL A 215 -5.16 -15.78 -10.22
N SER A 216 -4.15 -15.12 -9.66
CA SER A 216 -2.90 -15.77 -9.28
C SER A 216 -3.09 -16.83 -8.21
N TYR A 217 -3.96 -16.56 -7.22
CA TYR A 217 -4.26 -17.49 -6.15
C TYR A 217 -4.98 -18.74 -6.65
N THR A 218 -5.93 -18.57 -7.57
CA THR A 218 -6.62 -19.71 -8.20
C THR A 218 -5.62 -20.59 -8.97
N CYS A 219 -4.73 -19.98 -9.75
CA CYS A 219 -3.63 -20.69 -10.43
C CYS A 219 -2.70 -21.41 -9.45
N ALA A 220 -2.35 -20.77 -8.33
CA ALA A 220 -1.50 -21.36 -7.30
C ALA A 220 -2.16 -22.56 -6.62
N LYS A 221 -3.47 -22.50 -6.32
CA LYS A 221 -4.22 -23.64 -5.79
C LYS A 221 -4.20 -24.84 -6.74
N ILE A 222 -4.43 -24.62 -8.04
CA ILE A 222 -4.38 -25.68 -9.07
C ILE A 222 -2.99 -26.31 -9.14
N HIS A 223 -1.93 -25.50 -9.07
CA HIS A 223 -0.56 -26.02 -9.04
C HIS A 223 -0.30 -26.85 -7.77
N GLN A 224 -0.76 -26.36 -6.61
CA GLN A 224 -0.55 -27.02 -5.33
C GLN A 224 -1.30 -28.35 -5.22
N SER A 225 -2.52 -28.45 -5.77
CA SER A 225 -3.25 -29.72 -5.82
C SER A 225 -2.52 -30.76 -6.68
N CYS A 226 -1.86 -30.32 -7.75
CA CYS A 226 -1.10 -31.17 -8.67
C CYS A 226 0.40 -31.21 -8.33
N ARG A 227 0.77 -31.09 -7.05
CA ARG A 227 2.16 -31.22 -6.61
C ARG A 227 2.49 -32.66 -6.28
N ILE A 228 3.63 -33.14 -6.78
CA ILE A 228 4.14 -34.49 -6.49
C ILE A 228 4.63 -34.57 -5.04
N HIS A 229 4.20 -35.62 -4.34
CA HIS A 229 4.68 -35.99 -3.02
C HIS A 229 5.37 -37.37 -3.07
N ASN A 230 6.35 -37.61 -2.20
CA ASN A 230 7.03 -38.90 -2.01
C ASN A 230 7.73 -39.49 -3.26
N LYS A 231 8.06 -38.67 -4.26
CA LYS A 231 8.87 -39.04 -5.44
C LYS A 231 9.94 -37.97 -5.70
N ASP A 232 10.98 -38.31 -6.44
CA ASP A 232 12.04 -37.36 -6.82
C ASP A 232 11.53 -36.34 -7.85
N ILE A 233 11.50 -35.08 -7.45
CA ILE A 233 11.05 -33.92 -8.25
C ILE A 233 11.90 -33.67 -9.50
N ARG A 234 13.14 -34.19 -9.56
CA ARG A 234 14.03 -33.98 -10.71
C ARG A 234 13.72 -34.93 -11.85
N LYS A 235 13.13 -36.07 -11.55
CA LYS A 235 12.77 -37.10 -12.54
C LYS A 235 11.32 -36.94 -12.99
N PHE A 236 10.43 -36.58 -12.08
CA PHE A 236 9.03 -36.36 -12.38
C PHE A 236 8.75 -34.87 -12.46
N LEU A 237 8.61 -34.37 -13.69
CA LEU A 237 8.28 -32.98 -14.00
C LEU A 237 6.78 -32.81 -14.30
N ASP A 238 5.97 -33.83 -13.98
CA ASP A 238 4.54 -33.85 -14.27
C ASP A 238 3.80 -32.89 -13.33
N GLY A 239 3.00 -31.99 -13.91
CA GLY A 239 2.30 -30.97 -13.13
C GLY A 239 1.64 -29.92 -14.00
N VAL A 240 0.93 -29.01 -13.35
CA VAL A 240 0.29 -27.86 -14.01
C VAL A 240 1.08 -26.61 -13.69
N TYR A 241 1.52 -25.88 -14.71
CA TYR A 241 2.37 -24.70 -14.55
C TYR A 241 1.79 -23.49 -15.28
N VAL A 242 2.09 -22.29 -14.80
CA VAL A 242 1.77 -21.05 -15.51
C VAL A 242 2.83 -20.82 -16.58
N ALA A 243 2.41 -20.83 -17.86
CA ALA A 243 3.31 -20.61 -18.98
C ALA A 243 3.38 -19.14 -19.40
N GLU A 244 2.25 -18.45 -19.38
CA GLU A 244 2.15 -17.06 -19.81
C GLU A 244 1.32 -16.25 -18.82
N ARG A 245 1.71 -14.98 -18.62
CA ARG A 245 1.01 -13.99 -17.81
C ARG A 245 0.93 -12.70 -18.60
N GLY A 246 -0.26 -12.12 -18.68
CA GLY A 246 -0.48 -10.88 -19.42
C GLY A 246 -1.73 -10.13 -18.97
N THR A 247 -1.95 -9.00 -19.63
CA THR A 247 -3.21 -8.24 -19.57
C THR A 247 -4.00 -8.50 -20.84
N LEU A 248 -5.32 -8.63 -20.71
CA LEU A 248 -6.22 -8.91 -21.83
C LEU A 248 -6.15 -7.84 -22.94
#